data_AF-Q9A994-F1
#
_entry.id   AF-Q9A994-F1
#
_cell.length_a   1.000
_cell.length_b   1.000
_cell.length_c   1.000
_cell.angle_alpha   90.00
_cell.angle_beta   90.00
_cell.angle_gamma   90.00
#
_symmetry.space_group_name_H-M   'P 1'
#
loop_
_entity.id
_entity.type
_entity.pdbx_description
1 polymer ?
#
loop_
_entity_poly.entity_id
_entity_poly.type
_entity_poly.pdbx_seq_one_letter_code
_entity_poly.pdbx_strand_id
1 'polypeptide(L)'
;MFLNSVPKAGTHLIRNILRMFVHPDQHWRREYIQHALLSRSRDAFLVDKPMISWGHMLFSDEAAVALRDTRHIVLVRDPYDWVLARARFYLSDEFQGNLEHIKNGGAAVEDVIMMMILGAHGRVPDLKDVFSMNAVAWMGSRAVVVRYEDIVENLKDLGSKRAEVFFRQLLADCGLDLPADWRDRVEAGADPKESRTARENLKVTAEVPKVLSDTHKRVVDFHAPGLRALLGYR
;
A
#
# COMPACT_ATOMS: atom_id res chain seq x y z
N MET A 1 4.38 -9.48 13.23
CA MET A 1 4.57 -8.20 12.51
C MET A 1 3.34 -7.89 11.68
N PHE A 2 3.10 -6.63 11.36
CA PHE A 2 1.98 -6.23 10.50
C PHE A 2 2.45 -5.33 9.35
N LEU A 3 2.11 -5.74 8.13
CA LEU A 3 2.35 -4.97 6.91
C LEU A 3 1.15 -4.08 6.65
N ASN A 4 1.15 -2.90 7.27
CA ASN A 4 0.15 -1.90 7.00
C ASN A 4 0.50 -1.12 5.73
N SER A 5 -0.50 -0.56 5.08
CA SER A 5 -0.29 0.18 3.84
C SER A 5 -1.47 1.08 3.54
N VAL A 6 -1.20 2.21 2.90
CA VAL A 6 -2.24 2.95 2.19
C VAL A 6 -2.82 2.02 1.11
N PRO A 7 -4.16 1.87 0.99
CA PRO A 7 -4.76 1.09 -0.08
C PRO A 7 -4.16 1.44 -1.43
N LYS A 8 -3.76 0.44 -2.24
CA LYS A 8 -3.13 0.65 -3.57
C LYS A 8 -1.71 1.22 -3.57
N ALA A 9 -1.04 1.29 -2.40
CA ALA A 9 0.38 1.63 -2.32
C ALA A 9 1.35 0.49 -2.66
N GLY A 10 0.85 -0.69 -3.08
CA GLY A 10 1.69 -1.83 -3.47
C GLY A 10 1.78 -2.94 -2.43
N THR A 11 0.75 -3.13 -1.60
CA THR A 11 0.73 -4.12 -0.52
C THR A 11 0.98 -5.55 -1.00
N HIS A 12 0.52 -5.92 -2.19
CA HIS A 12 0.83 -7.22 -2.78
C HIS A 12 2.33 -7.44 -2.96
N LEU A 13 3.07 -6.43 -3.43
CA LEU A 13 4.50 -6.52 -3.64
C LEU A 13 5.23 -6.77 -2.31
N ILE A 14 5.03 -5.90 -1.32
CA ILE A 14 5.74 -6.03 -0.05
C ILE A 14 5.33 -7.30 0.71
N ARG A 15 4.06 -7.69 0.65
CA ARG A 15 3.57 -8.95 1.23
C ARG A 15 4.26 -10.15 0.59
N ASN A 16 4.29 -10.20 -0.74
CA ASN A 16 4.86 -11.32 -1.48
C ASN A 16 6.38 -11.40 -1.30
N ILE A 17 7.08 -10.28 -1.17
CA ILE A 17 8.50 -10.26 -0.79
C ILE A 17 8.67 -10.79 0.64
N LEU A 18 8.01 -10.18 1.63
CA LEU A 18 8.27 -10.49 3.05
C LEU A 18 7.82 -11.89 3.47
N ARG A 19 6.78 -12.46 2.83
CA ARG A 19 6.40 -13.87 3.08
C ARG A 19 7.49 -14.86 2.69
N MET A 20 8.42 -14.50 1.80
CA MET A 20 9.56 -15.36 1.43
C MET A 20 10.59 -15.47 2.56
N PHE A 21 10.51 -14.62 3.58
CA PHE A 21 11.41 -14.59 4.73
C PHE A 21 10.78 -15.19 6.00
N VAL A 22 9.55 -15.68 5.92
CA VAL A 22 8.78 -16.18 7.06
C VAL A 22 8.21 -17.56 6.74
N HIS A 23 8.21 -18.48 7.71
CA HIS A 23 7.66 -19.82 7.52
C HIS A 23 6.16 -19.75 7.13
N PRO A 24 5.66 -20.57 6.18
CA PRO A 24 4.26 -20.53 5.72
C PRO A 24 3.19 -20.71 6.82
N ASP A 25 3.52 -21.36 7.92
CA ASP A 25 2.60 -21.52 9.06
C ASP A 25 2.42 -20.26 9.90
N GLN A 26 3.30 -19.28 9.73
CA GLN A 26 3.19 -17.96 10.36
C GLN A 26 2.53 -16.93 9.43
N HIS A 27 2.08 -17.32 8.24
CA HIS A 27 1.41 -16.41 7.31
C HIS A 27 -0.05 -16.22 7.71
N TRP A 28 -0.51 -14.98 7.78
CA TRP A 28 -1.94 -14.69 7.94
C TRP A 28 -2.73 -15.24 6.76
N ARG A 29 -3.76 -16.06 7.03
CA ARG A 29 -4.51 -16.78 5.98
C ARG A 29 -5.89 -16.20 5.67
N ARG A 30 -6.32 -15.16 6.41
CA ARG A 30 -7.63 -14.51 6.21
C ARG A 30 -7.48 -13.25 5.35
N GLU A 31 -8.59 -12.55 5.16
CA GLU A 31 -8.64 -11.29 4.44
C GLU A 31 -7.72 -10.20 5.03
N TYR A 32 -7.49 -9.17 4.22
CA TYR A 32 -6.74 -7.99 4.62
C TYR A 32 -7.36 -7.37 5.86
N ILE A 33 -6.53 -7.14 6.88
CA ILE A 33 -7.02 -6.58 8.14
C ILE A 33 -7.33 -5.10 7.92
N GLN A 34 -8.57 -4.74 8.17
CA GLN A 34 -9.11 -3.38 8.10
C GLN A 34 -9.82 -3.07 9.41
N HIS A 35 -10.10 -1.79 9.68
CA HIS A 35 -10.74 -1.38 10.93
C HIS A 35 -12.05 -2.13 11.20
N ALA A 36 -12.93 -2.24 10.19
CA ALA A 36 -14.19 -2.99 10.30
C ALA A 36 -14.02 -4.49 10.64
N LEU A 37 -12.83 -5.05 10.42
CA LEU A 37 -12.51 -6.46 10.64
C LEU A 37 -11.57 -6.67 11.84
N LEU A 38 -11.20 -5.59 12.54
CA LEU A 38 -10.19 -5.64 13.59
C LEU A 38 -10.59 -6.57 14.73
N SER A 39 -11.84 -6.49 15.19
CA SER A 39 -12.37 -7.31 16.29
C SER A 39 -12.18 -8.81 16.03
N ARG A 40 -12.36 -9.27 14.78
CA ARG A 40 -12.20 -10.68 14.36
C ARG A 40 -10.80 -11.07 13.88
N SER A 41 -9.85 -10.13 13.88
CA SER A 41 -8.49 -10.34 13.38
C SER A 41 -7.40 -10.13 14.44
N ARG A 42 -7.78 -9.96 15.71
CA ARG A 42 -6.83 -9.68 16.81
C ARG A 42 -5.80 -10.81 17.01
N ASP A 43 -6.16 -12.03 16.63
CA ASP A 43 -5.26 -13.19 16.67
C ASP A 43 -4.04 -13.04 15.74
N ALA A 44 -4.08 -12.13 14.76
CA ALA A 44 -2.93 -11.79 13.92
C ALA A 44 -1.80 -11.05 14.67
N PHE A 45 -2.07 -10.53 15.87
CA PHE A 45 -1.18 -9.63 16.63
C PHE A 45 -0.72 -10.20 17.97
N LEU A 46 -1.00 -11.49 18.22
CA LEU A 46 -0.61 -12.16 19.46
C LEU A 46 0.90 -12.37 19.54
N VAL A 47 1.50 -12.03 20.68
CA VAL A 47 2.95 -12.10 20.90
C VAL A 47 3.44 -13.54 21.00
N ASP A 48 2.63 -14.41 21.62
CA ASP A 48 2.90 -15.84 21.78
C ASP A 48 2.64 -16.66 20.51
N LYS A 49 1.97 -16.06 19.52
CA LYS A 49 1.74 -16.64 18.19
C LYS A 49 2.09 -15.64 17.08
N PRO A 50 3.40 -15.35 16.88
CA PRO A 50 3.81 -14.32 15.95
C PRO A 50 3.49 -14.70 14.50
N MET A 51 2.71 -13.83 13.85
CA MET A 51 2.33 -13.95 12.45
C MET A 51 2.93 -12.82 11.62
N ILE A 52 3.13 -13.06 10.32
CA ILE A 52 3.18 -12.01 9.31
C ILE A 52 1.77 -11.78 8.80
N SER A 53 1.23 -10.59 9.06
CA SER A 53 -0.12 -10.18 8.65
C SER A 53 -0.07 -8.90 7.82
N TRP A 54 -1.15 -8.57 7.12
CA TRP A 54 -1.20 -7.44 6.18
C TRP A 54 -2.58 -6.83 6.12
N GLY A 55 -2.63 -5.53 5.79
CA GLY A 55 -3.87 -4.80 5.84
C GLY A 55 -3.78 -3.36 5.37
N HIS A 56 -4.93 -2.70 5.53
CA HIS A 56 -5.13 -1.27 5.31
C HIS A 56 -5.77 -0.68 6.57
N MET A 57 -5.09 -0.87 7.69
CA MET A 57 -5.57 -0.41 8.98
C MET A 57 -5.44 1.12 9.05
N LEU A 58 -6.57 1.79 9.12
CA LEU A 58 -6.60 3.21 9.48
C LEU A 58 -6.24 3.38 10.95
N PHE A 59 -5.68 4.53 11.30
CA PHE A 59 -5.44 4.90 12.67
C PHE A 59 -6.76 5.09 13.41
N SER A 60 -6.87 4.51 14.59
CA SER A 60 -8.01 4.61 15.50
C SER A 60 -7.53 4.25 16.90
N ASP A 61 -8.32 4.55 17.91
CA ASP A 61 -8.12 4.06 19.27
C ASP A 61 -8.02 2.53 19.31
N GLU A 62 -8.94 1.82 18.64
CA GLU A 62 -8.90 0.35 18.59
C GLU A 62 -7.63 -0.17 17.90
N ALA A 63 -7.22 0.44 16.78
CA ALA A 63 -6.00 0.05 16.08
C ALA A 63 -4.75 0.32 16.92
N ALA A 64 -4.69 1.46 17.62
CA ALA A 64 -3.59 1.79 18.51
C ALA A 64 -3.46 0.79 19.68
N VAL A 65 -4.59 0.36 20.24
CA VAL A 65 -4.62 -0.70 21.27
C VAL A 65 -4.17 -2.04 20.69
N ALA A 66 -4.72 -2.44 19.55
CA ALA A 66 -4.42 -3.75 18.94
C ALA A 66 -2.97 -3.88 18.47
N LEU A 67 -2.36 -2.80 18.00
CA LEU A 67 -0.99 -2.80 17.46
C LEU A 67 0.08 -2.36 18.47
N ARG A 68 -0.29 -2.09 19.73
CA ARG A 68 0.62 -1.57 20.77
C ARG A 68 1.98 -2.30 20.84
N ASP A 69 1.92 -3.62 20.82
CA ASP A 69 3.08 -4.52 20.94
C ASP A 69 3.49 -5.15 19.61
N THR A 70 2.86 -4.74 18.51
CA THR A 70 3.12 -5.28 17.16
C THR A 70 4.06 -4.37 16.38
N ARG A 71 5.21 -4.90 15.98
CA ARG A 71 6.05 -4.28 14.95
C ARG A 71 5.24 -4.15 13.66
N HIS A 72 5.17 -2.95 13.12
CA HIS A 72 4.46 -2.73 11.88
C HIS A 72 5.11 -1.65 11.03
N ILE A 73 5.06 -1.88 9.73
CA ILE A 73 5.43 -0.89 8.72
C ILE A 73 4.15 -0.27 8.15
N VAL A 74 4.28 0.93 7.60
CA VAL A 74 3.25 1.59 6.80
C VAL A 74 3.82 1.87 5.42
N LEU A 75 3.40 1.08 4.44
CA LEU A 75 3.75 1.29 3.05
C LEU A 75 2.97 2.48 2.48
N VAL A 76 3.70 3.46 1.98
CA VAL A 76 3.17 4.63 1.26
C VAL A 76 3.64 4.62 -0.19
N ARG A 77 2.97 5.41 -1.02
CA ARG A 77 3.28 5.60 -2.43
C ARG A 77 3.19 7.08 -2.75
N ASP A 78 3.90 7.56 -3.77
CA ASP A 78 3.79 8.94 -4.22
C ASP A 78 2.30 9.26 -4.45
N PRO A 79 1.74 10.30 -3.79
CA PRO A 79 0.34 10.68 -3.95
C PRO A 79 -0.12 10.85 -5.42
N TYR A 80 0.75 11.30 -6.32
CA TYR A 80 0.43 11.43 -7.75
C TYR A 80 0.26 10.06 -8.41
N ASP A 81 1.18 9.13 -8.16
CA ASP A 81 1.09 7.78 -8.71
C ASP A 81 -0.04 6.98 -8.04
N TRP A 82 -0.30 7.27 -6.78
CA TRP A 82 -1.40 6.68 -6.02
C TRP A 82 -2.76 7.02 -6.63
N VAL A 83 -3.00 8.28 -7.02
CA VAL A 83 -4.24 8.71 -7.71
C VAL A 83 -4.47 7.84 -8.95
N LEU A 84 -3.45 7.67 -9.79
CA LEU A 84 -3.53 6.86 -11.00
C LEU A 84 -3.73 5.36 -10.69
N ALA A 85 -3.08 4.84 -9.65
CA ALA A 85 -3.25 3.46 -9.22
C ALA A 85 -4.66 3.17 -8.70
N ARG A 86 -5.23 4.13 -7.96
CA ARG A 86 -6.61 4.07 -7.47
C ARG A 86 -7.60 4.17 -8.63
N ALA A 87 -7.41 5.10 -9.57
CA ALA A 87 -8.26 5.25 -10.75
C ALA A 87 -8.33 3.96 -11.58
N ARG A 88 -7.17 3.35 -11.88
CA ARG A 88 -7.11 2.07 -12.61
C ARG A 88 -7.88 0.97 -11.91
N PHE A 89 -7.83 0.93 -10.58
CA PHE A 89 -8.57 -0.07 -9.83
C PHE A 89 -10.08 0.14 -9.90
N TYR A 90 -10.57 1.36 -9.69
CA TYR A 90 -12.01 1.65 -9.79
C TYR A 90 -12.55 1.40 -11.21
N LEU A 91 -11.73 1.56 -12.24
CA LEU A 91 -12.07 1.28 -13.63
C LEU A 91 -11.85 -0.18 -14.06
N SER A 92 -11.33 -1.03 -13.18
CA SER A 92 -11.03 -2.43 -13.47
C SER A 92 -12.15 -3.39 -13.07
N ASP A 93 -12.12 -4.59 -13.63
CA ASP A 93 -13.05 -5.68 -13.29
C ASP A 93 -12.85 -6.21 -11.84
N GLU A 94 -11.68 -5.95 -11.24
CA GLU A 94 -11.37 -6.34 -9.86
C GLU A 94 -12.11 -5.51 -8.82
N PHE A 95 -12.53 -4.29 -9.15
CA PHE A 95 -13.39 -3.51 -8.27
C PHE A 95 -14.84 -3.91 -8.50
N GLN A 96 -15.56 -4.22 -7.43
CA GLN A 96 -17.00 -4.43 -7.46
C GLN A 96 -17.61 -3.60 -6.34
N GLY A 97 -18.43 -2.60 -6.66
CA GLY A 97 -18.98 -1.76 -5.60
C GLY A 97 -19.88 -0.60 -6.02
N ASN A 98 -20.00 0.38 -5.13
CA ASN A 98 -20.93 1.51 -5.27
C ASN A 98 -20.58 2.52 -6.39
N LEU A 99 -19.53 2.26 -7.16
CA LEU A 99 -19.10 3.06 -8.31
C LEU A 99 -19.01 2.22 -9.62
N GLU A 100 -19.81 1.18 -9.80
CA GLU A 100 -19.81 0.45 -11.10
C GLU A 100 -20.19 1.36 -12.29
N HIS A 101 -21.08 2.33 -12.09
CA HIS A 101 -21.63 3.18 -13.14
C HIS A 101 -20.62 4.15 -13.79
N ILE A 102 -19.41 4.32 -13.24
CA ILE A 102 -18.37 5.14 -13.87
C ILE A 102 -17.53 4.36 -14.91
N LYS A 103 -17.69 3.03 -14.97
CA LYS A 103 -16.97 2.16 -15.90
C LYS A 103 -17.60 2.20 -17.30
N ASN A 104 -16.91 1.63 -18.30
CA ASN A 104 -17.43 1.47 -19.67
C ASN A 104 -17.89 2.79 -20.32
N GLY A 105 -17.19 3.88 -20.05
CA GLY A 105 -17.53 5.22 -20.57
C GLY A 105 -18.62 5.95 -19.79
N GLY A 106 -19.03 5.45 -18.62
CA GLY A 106 -20.01 6.13 -17.77
C GLY A 106 -19.52 7.45 -17.16
N ALA A 107 -18.20 7.67 -17.11
CA ALA A 107 -17.56 8.95 -16.78
C ALA A 107 -16.30 9.15 -17.63
N ALA A 108 -15.92 10.41 -17.87
CA ALA A 108 -14.62 10.71 -18.48
C ALA A 108 -13.48 10.34 -17.52
N VAL A 109 -12.31 9.95 -18.07
CA VAL A 109 -11.19 9.50 -17.23
C VAL A 109 -10.67 10.61 -16.33
N GLU A 110 -10.75 11.86 -16.78
CA GLU A 110 -10.43 13.07 -16.03
C GLU A 110 -11.33 13.20 -14.80
N ASP A 111 -12.63 12.97 -14.95
CA ASP A 111 -13.59 13.02 -13.84
C ASP A 111 -13.31 11.92 -12.83
N VAL A 112 -12.96 10.72 -13.29
CA VAL A 112 -12.56 9.61 -12.41
C VAL A 112 -11.28 9.96 -11.64
N ILE A 113 -10.28 10.56 -12.29
CA ILE A 113 -9.07 11.06 -11.62
C ILE A 113 -9.44 12.09 -10.54
N MET A 114 -10.33 13.03 -10.85
CA MET A 114 -10.81 14.01 -9.88
C MET A 114 -11.53 13.35 -8.70
N MET A 115 -12.34 12.30 -8.92
CA MET A 115 -12.94 11.51 -7.85
C MET A 115 -11.89 10.80 -6.98
N MET A 116 -10.73 10.42 -7.53
CA MET A 116 -9.66 9.80 -6.73
C MET A 116 -8.91 10.82 -5.87
N ILE A 117 -8.90 12.09 -6.28
CA ILE A 117 -8.27 13.20 -5.54
C ILE A 117 -9.24 13.72 -4.47
N LEU A 118 -10.46 14.08 -4.86
CA LEU A 118 -11.47 14.77 -4.02
C LEU A 118 -12.52 13.84 -3.42
N GLY A 119 -12.42 12.53 -3.69
CA GLY A 119 -13.41 11.56 -3.27
C GLY A 119 -14.64 11.55 -4.19
N ALA A 120 -15.49 10.55 -3.99
CA ALA A 120 -16.84 10.53 -4.55
C ALA A 120 -17.81 10.79 -3.40
N HIS A 121 -18.62 11.83 -3.54
CA HIS A 121 -19.46 12.34 -2.46
C HIS A 121 -20.28 11.22 -1.78
N GLY A 122 -20.10 11.06 -0.46
CA GLY A 122 -20.80 10.06 0.36
C GLY A 122 -20.48 8.60 0.04
N ARG A 123 -19.52 8.32 -0.85
CA ARG A 123 -19.23 6.95 -1.35
C ARG A 123 -17.79 6.53 -1.19
N VAL A 124 -16.86 7.43 -1.49
CA VAL A 124 -15.43 7.13 -1.53
C VAL A 124 -14.66 8.27 -0.85
N PRO A 125 -13.80 7.98 0.14
CA PRO A 125 -13.04 9.01 0.82
C PRO A 125 -12.03 9.65 -0.13
N ASP A 126 -11.76 10.93 0.10
CA ASP A 126 -10.80 11.68 -0.68
C ASP A 126 -9.34 11.26 -0.39
N LEU A 127 -8.40 11.77 -1.18
CA LEU A 127 -6.99 11.46 -1.02
C LEU A 127 -6.46 11.88 0.36
N LYS A 128 -6.86 13.07 0.82
CA LYS A 128 -6.38 13.64 2.09
C LYS A 128 -6.83 12.77 3.26
N ASP A 129 -8.09 12.36 3.31
CA ASP A 129 -8.63 11.51 4.37
C ASP A 129 -7.94 10.15 4.40
N VAL A 130 -7.77 9.53 3.22
CA VAL A 130 -7.08 8.24 3.11
C VAL A 130 -5.64 8.35 3.62
N PHE A 131 -4.86 9.31 3.12
CA PHE A 131 -3.47 9.44 3.58
C PHE A 131 -3.37 9.89 5.03
N SER A 132 -4.27 10.75 5.51
CA SER A 132 -4.26 11.20 6.90
C SER A 132 -4.40 10.01 7.85
N MET A 133 -5.36 9.14 7.59
CA MET A 133 -5.68 8.04 8.51
C MET A 133 -4.86 6.77 8.24
N ASN A 134 -4.45 6.50 7.01
CA ASN A 134 -3.67 5.30 6.68
C ASN A 134 -2.15 5.51 6.67
N ALA A 135 -1.66 6.75 6.68
CA ALA A 135 -0.24 7.05 6.70
C ALA A 135 0.14 8.09 7.77
N VAL A 136 -0.32 9.33 7.63
CA VAL A 136 0.19 10.47 8.42
C VAL A 136 0.00 10.26 9.92
N ALA A 137 -1.18 9.79 10.35
CA ALA A 137 -1.46 9.51 11.75
C ALA A 137 -0.52 8.44 12.36
N TRP A 138 -0.04 7.50 11.53
CA TRP A 138 0.92 6.49 11.97
C TRP A 138 2.35 7.02 12.05
N MET A 139 2.72 8.08 11.32
CA MET A 139 4.10 8.60 11.28
C MET A 139 4.59 9.10 12.66
N GLY A 140 3.67 9.60 13.49
CA GLY A 140 3.98 10.01 14.87
C GLY A 140 3.99 8.87 15.89
N SER A 141 3.84 7.62 15.43
CA SER A 141 3.74 6.44 16.29
C SER A 141 4.99 5.56 16.19
N ARG A 142 4.91 4.29 16.62
CA ARG A 142 5.99 3.30 16.49
C ARG A 142 6.09 2.67 15.09
N ALA A 143 5.21 3.05 14.17
CA ALA A 143 5.21 2.54 12.81
C ALA A 143 6.45 2.99 12.05
N VAL A 144 7.01 2.12 11.21
CA VAL A 144 8.07 2.51 10.26
C VAL A 144 7.46 2.78 8.90
N VAL A 145 7.66 3.99 8.37
CA VAL A 145 7.16 4.36 7.03
C VAL A 145 8.12 3.85 5.97
N VAL A 146 7.58 3.17 4.95
CA VAL A 146 8.35 2.66 3.81
C VAL A 146 7.73 3.17 2.53
N ARG A 147 8.54 3.69 1.58
CA ARG A 147 8.03 4.14 0.28
C ARG A 147 8.08 3.01 -0.74
N TYR A 148 7.01 2.87 -1.49
CA TYR A 148 6.90 1.92 -2.61
C TYR A 148 8.02 2.13 -3.64
N GLU A 149 8.34 3.39 -3.94
CA GLU A 149 9.34 3.77 -4.92
C GLU A 149 10.75 3.34 -4.50
N ASP A 150 11.06 3.34 -3.20
CA ASP A 150 12.34 2.81 -2.71
C ASP A 150 12.44 1.31 -2.92
N ILE A 151 11.34 0.56 -2.72
CA ILE A 151 11.32 -0.88 -3.00
C ILE A 151 11.58 -1.11 -4.49
N VAL A 152 10.81 -0.47 -5.36
CA VAL A 152 10.93 -0.65 -6.82
C VAL A 152 12.30 -0.24 -7.33
N GLU A 153 12.88 0.85 -6.83
CA GLU A 153 14.20 1.30 -7.25
C GLU A 153 15.31 0.35 -6.82
N ASN A 154 15.18 -0.33 -5.67
CA ASN A 154 16.14 -1.34 -5.24
C ASN A 154 15.93 -2.70 -5.95
N LEU A 155 14.70 -3.01 -6.40
CA LEU A 155 14.42 -4.21 -7.22
C LEU A 155 15.09 -4.17 -8.59
N LYS A 156 15.32 -2.99 -9.17
CA LYS A 156 15.98 -2.83 -10.48
C LYS A 156 17.45 -3.26 -10.47
N ASP A 157 18.09 -3.28 -9.30
CA ASP A 157 19.51 -3.59 -9.16
C ASP A 157 19.79 -4.27 -7.80
N LEU A 158 19.32 -5.53 -7.67
CA LEU A 158 19.52 -6.36 -6.48
C LEU A 158 20.99 -6.74 -6.23
N GLY A 159 21.86 -6.60 -7.24
CA GLY A 159 23.30 -6.83 -7.12
C GLY A 159 24.02 -5.71 -6.36
N SER A 160 23.42 -4.52 -6.28
CA SER A 160 24.06 -3.36 -5.66
C SER A 160 24.17 -3.45 -4.14
N LYS A 161 25.20 -2.81 -3.58
CA LYS A 161 25.31 -2.57 -2.13
C LYS A 161 24.13 -1.76 -1.58
N ARG A 162 23.59 -0.84 -2.39
CA ARG A 162 22.42 -0.03 -2.03
C ARG A 162 21.19 -0.91 -1.77
N ALA A 163 20.90 -1.85 -2.67
CA ALA A 163 19.80 -2.80 -2.50
C ALA A 163 20.00 -3.68 -1.26
N GLU A 164 21.21 -4.18 -1.04
CA GLU A 164 21.50 -4.96 0.17
C GLU A 164 21.26 -4.16 1.45
N VAL A 165 21.74 -2.92 1.53
CA VAL A 165 21.51 -2.03 2.69
C VAL A 165 20.02 -1.78 2.89
N PHE A 166 19.29 -1.50 1.80
CA PHE A 166 17.84 -1.26 1.86
C PHE A 166 17.07 -2.47 2.39
N PHE A 167 17.27 -3.65 1.79
CA PHE A 167 16.54 -4.86 2.19
C PHE A 167 16.96 -5.34 3.58
N ARG A 168 18.22 -5.16 3.98
CA ARG A 168 18.67 -5.39 5.36
C ARG A 168 17.89 -4.53 6.35
N GLN A 169 17.76 -3.24 6.09
CA GLN A 169 17.03 -2.33 6.96
C GLN A 169 15.53 -2.66 6.99
N LEU A 170 14.92 -2.88 5.82
CA LEU A 170 13.50 -3.24 5.71
C LEU A 170 13.16 -4.51 6.50
N LEU A 171 14.01 -5.54 6.42
CA LEU A 171 13.85 -6.76 7.21
C LEU A 171 14.07 -6.51 8.70
N ALA A 172 15.07 -5.71 9.08
CA ALA A 172 15.32 -5.37 10.48
C ALA A 172 14.16 -4.59 11.12
N ASP A 173 13.55 -3.63 10.41
CA ASP A 173 12.35 -2.90 10.86
C ASP A 173 11.17 -3.85 11.09
N CYS A 174 11.15 -4.91 10.27
CA CYS A 174 10.24 -6.04 10.34
C CYS A 174 10.58 -7.06 11.46
N GLY A 175 11.76 -6.97 12.07
CA GLY A 175 12.26 -7.95 13.05
C GLY A 175 12.70 -9.28 12.41
N LEU A 176 13.19 -9.23 11.18
CA LEU A 176 13.71 -10.35 10.40
C LEU A 176 15.19 -10.14 10.08
N ASP A 177 15.93 -11.23 9.97
CA ASP A 177 17.33 -11.22 9.53
C ASP A 177 17.44 -11.25 8.00
N LEU A 178 18.57 -10.78 7.47
CA LEU A 178 18.90 -10.90 6.05
C LEU A 178 19.69 -12.21 5.81
N PRO A 179 19.09 -13.27 5.24
CA PRO A 179 19.79 -14.52 4.95
C PRO A 179 20.72 -14.38 3.73
N ALA A 180 21.60 -15.35 3.50
CA ALA A 180 22.53 -15.33 2.36
C ALA A 180 21.82 -15.37 0.99
N ASP A 181 20.67 -16.05 0.92
CA ASP A 181 19.83 -16.24 -0.28
C ASP A 181 18.75 -15.13 -0.43
N TRP A 182 18.93 -13.99 0.24
CA TRP A 182 17.90 -12.93 0.26
C TRP A 182 17.51 -12.43 -1.12
N ARG A 183 18.45 -12.38 -2.08
CA ARG A 183 18.19 -11.90 -3.44
C ARG A 183 17.18 -12.79 -4.15
N ASP A 184 17.37 -14.10 -4.11
CA ASP A 184 16.48 -15.09 -4.73
C ASP A 184 15.07 -15.00 -4.11
N ARG A 185 14.99 -14.80 -2.79
CA ARG A 185 13.73 -14.60 -2.07
C ARG A 185 13.02 -13.31 -2.50
N VAL A 186 13.75 -12.20 -2.61
CA VAL A 186 13.18 -10.92 -3.07
C VAL A 186 12.70 -11.03 -4.51
N GLU A 187 13.51 -11.61 -5.41
CA GLU A 187 13.17 -11.78 -6.82
C GLU A 187 11.91 -12.64 -6.99
N ALA A 188 11.85 -13.80 -6.33
CA ALA A 188 10.68 -14.68 -6.35
C ALA A 188 9.42 -13.99 -5.78
N GLY A 189 9.56 -13.24 -4.70
CA GLY A 189 8.44 -12.50 -4.10
C GLY A 189 8.01 -11.26 -4.89
N ALA A 190 8.89 -10.71 -5.73
CA ALA A 190 8.62 -9.52 -6.54
C ALA A 190 8.02 -9.83 -7.93
N ASP A 191 7.92 -11.11 -8.32
CA ASP A 191 7.38 -11.51 -9.62
C ASP A 191 5.95 -10.93 -9.80
N PRO A 192 5.71 -10.06 -10.81
CA PRO A 192 4.40 -9.49 -11.09
C PRO A 192 3.29 -10.53 -11.32
N LYS A 193 3.64 -11.75 -11.74
CA LYS A 193 2.67 -12.86 -11.90
C LYS A 193 1.98 -13.23 -10.60
N GLU A 194 2.61 -12.97 -9.46
CA GLU A 194 2.07 -13.24 -8.12
C GLU A 194 1.12 -12.14 -7.61
N SER A 195 0.81 -11.12 -8.42
CA SER A 195 -0.04 -9.99 -8.04
C SER A 195 -1.17 -9.75 -9.03
N ARG A 196 -2.39 -10.19 -8.69
CA ARG A 196 -3.62 -9.91 -9.48
C ARG A 196 -3.89 -8.42 -9.74
N THR A 197 -3.40 -7.54 -8.87
CA THR A 197 -3.57 -6.09 -9.01
C THR A 197 -2.31 -5.38 -9.54
N ALA A 198 -1.34 -6.14 -10.07
CA ALA A 198 -0.26 -5.53 -10.83
C ALA A 198 -0.87 -4.84 -12.06
N ARG A 199 -0.24 -3.75 -12.50
CA ARG A 199 -0.80 -2.93 -13.58
C ARG A 199 -1.03 -3.75 -14.85
N GLU A 200 -0.11 -4.67 -15.16
CA GLU A 200 -0.16 -5.53 -16.34
C GLU A 200 -1.31 -6.56 -16.26
N ASN A 201 -1.80 -6.85 -15.05
CA ASN A 201 -2.83 -7.86 -14.82
C ASN A 201 -4.24 -7.28 -14.72
N LEU A 202 -4.38 -5.95 -14.67
CA LEU A 202 -5.69 -5.29 -14.62
C LEU A 202 -6.29 -5.14 -16.02
N LYS A 203 -7.49 -5.71 -16.21
CA LYS A 203 -8.36 -5.33 -17.33
C LYS A 203 -9.09 -4.06 -16.96
N VAL A 204 -8.78 -2.98 -17.66
CA VAL A 204 -9.34 -1.64 -17.40
C VAL A 204 -10.30 -1.27 -18.52
N THR A 205 -11.44 -0.71 -18.16
CA THR A 205 -12.50 -0.33 -19.12
C THR A 205 -12.24 0.99 -19.85
N ALA A 206 -11.18 1.72 -19.47
CA ALA A 206 -10.73 2.97 -20.09
C ALA A 206 -9.21 3.14 -19.94
N GLU A 207 -8.59 3.91 -20.84
CA GLU A 207 -7.17 4.22 -20.78
C GLU A 207 -6.88 5.28 -19.72
N VAL A 208 -6.16 4.90 -18.66
CA VAL A 208 -5.69 5.83 -17.62
C VAL A 208 -4.28 6.32 -17.97
N PRO A 209 -4.04 7.64 -18.00
CA PRO A 209 -2.74 8.20 -18.38
C PRO A 209 -1.59 7.68 -17.51
N LYS A 210 -0.38 7.71 -18.06
CA LYS A 210 0.83 7.24 -17.36
C LYS A 210 1.26 8.19 -16.24
N VAL A 211 0.96 9.48 -16.39
CA VAL A 211 1.30 10.56 -15.46
C VAL A 211 0.10 11.50 -15.31
N LEU A 212 -0.04 12.13 -14.14
CA LEU A 212 -1.05 13.17 -13.94
C LEU A 212 -0.73 14.40 -14.79
N SER A 213 -1.78 15.07 -15.28
CA SER A 213 -1.66 16.41 -15.87
C SER A 213 -1.23 17.42 -14.82
N ASP A 214 -0.64 18.54 -15.24
CA ASP A 214 -0.19 19.57 -14.31
C ASP A 214 -1.34 20.20 -13.53
N THR A 215 -2.54 20.29 -14.12
CA THR A 215 -3.75 20.70 -13.41
C THR A 215 -4.10 19.72 -12.30
N HIS A 216 -4.10 18.40 -12.56
CA HIS A 216 -4.39 17.41 -11.53
C HIS A 216 -3.37 17.44 -10.39
N LYS A 217 -2.07 17.61 -10.70
CA LYS A 217 -1.02 17.78 -9.68
C LYS A 217 -1.29 19.01 -8.80
N ARG A 218 -1.60 20.16 -9.41
CA ARG A 218 -1.97 21.38 -8.67
C ARG A 218 -3.20 21.19 -7.77
N VAL A 219 -4.20 20.42 -8.21
CA VAL A 219 -5.36 20.10 -7.38
C VAL A 219 -4.97 19.20 -6.21
N VAL A 220 -4.11 18.19 -6.41
CA VAL A 220 -3.59 17.37 -5.31
C VAL A 220 -2.87 18.24 -4.28
N ASP A 221 -1.98 19.14 -4.73
CA ASP A 221 -1.23 20.03 -3.85
C ASP A 221 -2.11 21.05 -3.12
N PHE A 222 -3.19 21.51 -3.76
CA PHE A 222 -4.19 22.37 -3.13
C PHE A 222 -5.00 21.62 -2.07
N HIS A 223 -5.44 20.39 -2.37
CA HIS A 223 -6.31 19.60 -1.50
C HIS A 223 -5.56 19.00 -0.31
N ALA A 224 -4.33 18.53 -0.53
CA ALA A 224 -3.46 17.89 0.46
C ALA A 224 -2.09 18.61 0.55
N PRO A 225 -2.06 19.88 0.99
CA PRO A 225 -0.86 20.69 0.96
C PRO A 225 0.26 20.08 1.81
N GLY A 226 1.45 19.98 1.22
CA GLY A 226 2.65 19.45 1.88
C GLY A 226 2.71 17.92 2.04
N LEU A 227 1.67 17.18 1.64
CA LEU A 227 1.63 15.72 1.83
C LEU A 227 2.79 15.00 1.14
N ARG A 228 3.10 15.36 -0.12
CA ARG A 228 4.24 14.78 -0.86
C ARG A 228 5.55 14.97 -0.10
N ALA A 229 5.82 16.20 0.34
CA ALA A 229 7.03 16.55 1.06
C ALA A 229 7.11 15.83 2.42
N LEU A 230 6.00 15.72 3.13
CA LEU A 230 5.91 14.98 4.39
C LEU A 230 6.28 13.51 4.22
N LEU A 231 5.89 12.89 3.11
CA LEU A 231 6.23 11.52 2.75
C LEU A 231 7.61 11.38 2.09
N GLY A 232 8.38 12.47 1.96
CA GLY A 232 9.74 12.47 1.40
C GLY A 232 9.80 12.52 -0.13
N TYR A 233 8.71 12.83 -0.82
CA TYR A 233 8.69 13.06 -2.27
C TYR A 233 9.05 14.52 -2.59
N ARG A 234 9.69 14.73 -3.76
CA ARG A 234 10.03 16.04 -4.29
C ARG A 234 9.10 16.42 -5.44
#